data_AF-Q32AM7-F1
#
_entry.id   AF-Q32AM7-F1
#
_cell.length_a   1.000
_cell.length_b   1.000
_cell.length_c   1.000
_cell.angle_alpha   90.00
_cell.angle_beta   90.00
_cell.angle_gamma   90.00
#
_symmetry.space_group_name_H-M   'P 1'
#
loop_
_entity.id
_entity.type
_entity.pdbx_description
1 polymer ?
#
loop_
_entity_poly.entity_id
_entity_poly.type
_entity_poly.pdbx_seq_one_letter_code
_entity_poly.pdbx_strand_id
1 'polypeptide(L)'
;MIRISDAAQAHFAKLLANQEEGTQIRVFVINPGTPNAECGVSYCPPDAVEATDTALKFDLLTAYVDELSAPYLEDAEIDFVTDQLGSQLTLKAPNAKMRKVADDAPLMERVEYMLQSQINPQLAGHGGRVSLMEITEDGYAILQFGGGCNGCSMVDVTLKEGIEKQLLNEFPELKGVRDLTEHQRGEHSYY
;
A
#
# COMPACT_ATOMS: atom_id res chain seq x y z
N MET A 1 16.48 -2.24 8.89
CA MET A 1 16.16 -1.91 10.31
C MET A 1 15.84 -0.42 10.41
N ILE A 2 14.84 -0.06 11.21
CA ILE A 2 14.42 1.33 11.44
C ILE A 2 15.46 2.06 12.30
N ARG A 3 15.76 3.31 11.97
CA ARG A 3 16.59 4.21 12.77
C ARG A 3 15.73 5.31 13.38
N ILE A 4 15.91 5.60 14.66
CA ILE A 4 15.21 6.69 15.35
C ILE A 4 16.30 7.59 15.95
N SER A 5 16.34 8.85 15.54
CA SER A 5 17.34 9.80 16.03
C SER A 5 17.16 10.06 17.54
N ASP A 6 18.23 10.43 18.24
CA ASP A 6 18.17 10.71 19.68
C ASP A 6 17.15 11.80 20.02
N ALA A 7 17.02 12.81 19.15
CA ALA A 7 16.04 13.88 19.28
C ALA A 7 14.60 13.32 19.16
N ALA A 8 14.35 12.42 18.22
CA ALA A 8 13.06 11.77 18.07
C ALA A 8 12.75 10.84 19.24
N GLN A 9 13.73 10.05 19.72
CA GLN A 9 13.60 9.22 20.91
C GLN A 9 13.22 10.05 22.14
N ALA A 10 13.92 11.17 22.38
CA ALA A 10 13.63 12.05 23.50
C ALA A 10 12.25 12.71 23.39
N HIS A 11 11.81 13.04 22.17
CA HIS A 11 10.46 13.55 21.93
C HIS A 11 9.40 12.49 22.26
N PHE A 12 9.53 11.27 21.74
CA PHE A 12 8.61 10.18 22.06
C PHE A 12 8.61 9.82 23.54
N ALA A 13 9.76 9.77 24.21
CA ALA A 13 9.84 9.49 25.64
C ALA A 13 9.03 10.51 26.47
N LYS A 14 9.05 11.80 26.09
CA LYS A 14 8.20 12.83 26.71
C LYS A 14 6.71 12.59 26.48
N LEU A 15 6.32 12.13 25.29
CA LEU A 15 4.94 11.78 24.98
C LEU A 15 4.48 10.55 25.78
N LEU A 16 5.32 9.52 25.84
CA LEU A 16 5.07 8.26 26.57
C LEU A 16 4.98 8.48 28.09
N ALA A 17 5.71 9.45 28.64
CA ALA A 17 5.63 9.79 30.07
C ALA A 17 4.22 10.26 30.50
N ASN A 18 3.37 10.66 29.56
CA ASN A 18 1.97 11.03 29.82
C ASN A 18 0.97 9.90 29.50
N GLN A 19 1.46 8.72 29.13
CA GLN A 19 0.64 7.53 28.85
C GLN A 19 0.69 6.56 30.03
N GLU A 20 -0.11 5.48 29.96
CA GLU A 20 -0.08 4.40 30.94
C GLU A 20 1.32 3.77 31.04
N GLU A 21 1.70 3.34 32.24
CA GLU A 21 3.00 2.72 32.50
C GLU A 21 3.23 1.51 31.58
N GLY A 22 4.41 1.47 30.95
CA GLY A 22 4.75 0.43 29.98
C GLY A 22 4.31 0.71 28.54
N THR A 23 3.54 1.78 28.28
CA THR A 23 3.21 2.19 26.91
C THR A 23 4.48 2.53 26.14
N GLN A 24 4.58 2.00 24.92
CA GLN A 24 5.67 2.23 23.97
C GLN A 24 5.12 2.80 22.66
N ILE A 25 5.91 2.81 21.60
CA ILE A 25 5.42 3.18 20.26
C ILE A 25 5.31 1.97 19.36
N ARG A 26 4.38 2.02 18.40
CA ARG A 26 4.30 1.13 17.25
C ARG A 26 4.59 1.94 15.98
N VAL A 27 5.48 1.44 15.13
CA VAL A 27 5.73 2.00 13.79
C VAL A 27 5.13 1.03 12.78
N PHE A 28 4.32 1.55 11.87
CA PHE A 28 3.58 0.74 10.90
C PHE A 28 3.50 1.42 9.54
N VAL A 29 3.15 0.65 8.52
CA VAL A 29 2.87 1.14 7.17
C VAL A 29 1.42 0.81 6.84
N ILE A 30 0.62 1.84 6.55
CA ILE A 30 -0.73 1.69 6.00
C ILE A 30 -0.58 1.44 4.50
N ASN A 31 -1.34 0.49 3.95
CA ASN A 31 -1.28 0.08 2.55
C ASN A 31 0.16 -0.24 2.07
N PRO A 32 0.91 -1.09 2.82
CA PRO A 32 2.29 -1.41 2.48
C PRO A 32 2.36 -2.02 1.09
N GLY A 33 3.40 -1.68 0.33
CA GLY A 33 3.49 -2.15 -1.04
C GLY A 33 2.48 -1.48 -1.97
N THR A 34 1.94 -0.31 -1.65
CA THR A 34 1.18 0.49 -2.62
C THR A 34 1.80 1.88 -2.76
N PRO A 35 1.50 2.68 -3.78
CA PRO A 35 2.00 4.06 -3.81
C PRO A 35 1.36 4.98 -2.78
N ASN A 36 0.20 4.57 -2.27
CA ASN A 36 -0.47 5.18 -1.14
C ASN A 36 0.04 4.61 0.19
N ALA A 37 1.20 3.94 0.19
CA ALA A 37 1.83 3.52 1.42
C ALA A 37 2.17 4.75 2.25
N GLU A 38 1.67 4.76 3.49
CA GLU A 38 1.87 5.82 4.45
C GLU A 38 2.45 5.23 5.72
N CYS A 39 3.50 5.85 6.25
CA CYS A 39 4.09 5.40 7.50
C CYS A 39 3.51 6.18 8.67
N GLY A 40 3.19 5.48 9.74
CA GLY A 40 2.64 6.05 10.95
C GLY A 40 3.40 5.61 12.19
N VAL A 41 3.21 6.39 13.26
CA VAL A 41 3.59 6.01 14.62
C VAL A 41 2.36 6.16 15.51
N SER A 42 2.07 5.15 16.31
CA SER A 42 1.02 5.20 17.32
C SER A 42 1.56 4.81 18.69
N TYR A 43 0.81 5.09 19.75
CA TYR A 43 1.06 4.48 21.05
C TYR A 43 0.75 2.98 20.99
N CYS A 44 1.54 2.20 21.70
CA CYS A 44 1.38 0.77 21.85
C CYS A 44 1.41 0.43 23.35
N PRO A 45 0.23 0.36 24.01
CA PRO A 45 0.17 -0.11 25.38
C PRO A 45 0.58 -1.59 25.49
N PRO A 46 0.95 -2.09 26.68
CA PRO A 46 1.47 -3.44 26.87
C PRO A 46 0.53 -4.57 26.40
N ASP A 47 -0.78 -4.33 26.44
CA ASP A 47 -1.83 -5.28 26.03
C ASP A 47 -2.11 -5.27 24.52
N ALA A 48 -1.61 -4.27 23.79
CA ALA A 48 -1.70 -4.16 22.33
C ALA A 48 -0.42 -4.63 21.61
N VAL A 49 0.53 -5.21 22.34
CA VAL A 49 1.71 -5.88 21.78
C VAL A 49 1.34 -7.29 21.35
N GLU A 50 1.53 -7.59 20.08
CA GLU A 50 1.22 -8.87 19.49
C GLU A 50 2.44 -9.79 19.50
N ALA A 51 2.21 -11.11 19.52
CA ALA A 51 3.30 -12.09 19.55
C ALA A 51 4.16 -12.10 18.28
N THR A 52 3.61 -11.62 17.16
CA THR A 52 4.30 -11.50 15.87
C THR A 52 5.04 -10.16 15.72
N ASP A 53 4.92 -9.25 16.70
CA ASP A 53 5.61 -7.97 16.63
C ASP A 53 7.13 -8.13 16.82
N THR A 54 7.88 -7.37 16.04
CA THR A 54 9.31 -7.19 16.26
C THR A 54 9.53 -6.01 17.21
N ALA A 55 10.12 -6.28 18.38
CA ALA A 55 10.47 -5.26 19.37
C ALA A 55 11.88 -4.70 19.09
N LEU A 56 11.96 -3.46 18.63
CA LEU A 56 13.20 -2.73 18.41
C LEU A 56 13.52 -1.87 19.64
N LYS A 57 14.50 -2.29 20.44
CA LYS A 57 14.90 -1.56 21.65
C LYS A 57 15.85 -0.42 21.31
N PHE A 58 15.50 0.78 21.74
CA PHE A 58 16.33 1.98 21.71
C PHE A 58 16.63 2.43 23.16
N ASP A 59 17.45 3.46 23.32
CA ASP A 59 17.93 3.89 24.63
C ASP A 59 16.82 4.45 25.53
N LEU A 60 15.84 5.15 24.93
CA LEU A 60 14.76 5.82 25.68
C LEU A 60 13.37 5.18 25.48
N LEU A 61 13.23 4.24 24.56
CA LEU A 61 11.95 3.61 24.22
C LEU A 61 12.16 2.28 23.50
N THR A 62 11.09 1.50 23.37
CA THR A 62 11.00 0.37 22.44
C THR A 62 10.01 0.74 21.32
N ALA A 63 10.35 0.41 20.08
CA ALA A 63 9.44 0.53 18.96
C ALA A 63 8.99 -0.86 18.52
N TYR A 64 7.68 -1.11 18.54
CA TYR A 64 7.09 -2.34 18.01
C TYR A 64 6.76 -2.16 16.53
N VAL A 65 6.96 -3.21 15.75
CA VAL A 65 6.65 -3.24 14.32
C VAL A 65 5.94 -4.54 14.03
N ASP A 66 4.75 -4.46 13.43
CA ASP A 66 4.03 -5.66 13.01
C ASP A 66 4.74 -6.37 11.85
N GLU A 67 4.53 -7.69 11.76
CA GLU A 67 5.16 -8.55 10.76
C GLU A 67 4.89 -8.07 9.32
N LEU A 68 3.71 -7.50 9.05
CA LEU A 68 3.34 -7.02 7.70
C LEU A 68 4.08 -5.74 7.32
N SER A 69 4.30 -4.84 8.28
CA SER A 69 5.01 -3.57 8.07
C SER A 69 6.53 -3.72 8.08
N ALA A 70 7.07 -4.72 8.79
CA ALA A 70 8.52 -4.87 9.00
C ALA A 70 9.36 -4.87 7.71
N PRO A 71 8.99 -5.57 6.62
CA PRO A 71 9.74 -5.55 5.36
C PRO A 71 9.79 -4.16 4.70
N TYR A 72 8.74 -3.37 4.87
CA TYR A 72 8.55 -2.06 4.24
C TYR A 72 9.22 -0.93 5.02
N LEU A 73 9.55 -1.18 6.29
CA LEU A 73 10.27 -0.26 7.16
C LEU A 73 11.79 -0.53 7.16
N GLU A 74 12.28 -1.36 6.24
CA GLU A 74 13.71 -1.46 6.00
C GLU A 74 14.28 -0.10 5.57
N ASP A 75 15.39 0.29 6.19
CA ASP A 75 16.02 1.61 6.06
C ASP A 75 15.11 2.82 6.36
N ALA A 76 14.02 2.60 7.08
CA ALA A 76 13.21 3.72 7.56
C ALA A 76 13.96 4.52 8.64
N GLU A 77 13.71 5.83 8.65
CA GLU A 77 14.30 6.80 9.56
C GLU A 77 13.21 7.69 10.15
N ILE A 78 13.24 7.83 11.47
CA ILE A 78 12.41 8.78 12.21
C ILE A 78 13.33 9.83 12.81
N ASP A 79 13.13 11.08 12.41
CA ASP A 79 13.90 12.21 12.90
C ASP A 79 12.98 13.31 13.44
N PHE A 80 13.51 14.10 14.37
CA PHE A 80 12.79 15.18 15.00
C PHE A 80 13.67 16.41 15.07
N VAL A 81 13.32 17.41 14.28
CA VAL A 81 14.02 18.69 14.23
C VAL A 81 13.18 19.73 14.94
N THR A 82 13.79 20.53 15.81
CA THR A 82 13.14 21.68 16.44
C THR A 82 13.94 22.94 16.12
N ASP A 83 13.26 23.93 15.56
CA ASP A 83 13.81 25.23 15.22
C ASP A 83 12.94 26.37 15.80
N GLN A 84 13.18 27.61 15.36
CA GLN A 84 12.42 28.77 15.82
C GLN A 84 10.97 28.82 15.29
N LEU A 85 10.69 28.13 14.18
CA LEU A 85 9.38 28.08 13.54
C LEU A 85 8.51 26.97 14.14
N GLY A 86 9.12 25.91 14.68
CA GLY A 86 8.43 24.89 15.45
C GLY A 86 9.21 23.60 15.57
N SER A 87 8.49 22.53 15.88
CA SER A 87 9.02 21.18 15.93
C SER A 87 8.41 20.35 14.80
N GLN A 88 9.26 19.64 14.07
CA GLN A 88 8.86 18.76 12.99
C GLN A 88 9.36 17.34 13.24
N LEU A 89 8.42 16.41 13.38
CA LEU A 89 8.68 14.98 13.32
C LEU A 89 8.61 14.54 11.85
N THR A 90 9.68 13.95 11.35
CA THR A 90 9.79 13.46 9.98
C THR A 90 9.97 11.95 10.00
N LEU A 91 9.11 11.24 9.27
CA LEU A 91 9.23 9.81 9.05
C LEU A 91 9.53 9.57 7.57
N LYS A 92 10.68 8.99 7.27
CA LYS A 92 11.08 8.57 5.92
C LYS A 92 11.16 7.06 5.90
N ALA A 93 10.45 6.42 4.99
CA ALA A 93 10.59 4.98 4.74
C ALA A 93 10.76 4.79 3.23
N PRO A 94 12.01 4.75 2.73
CA PRO A 94 12.27 4.71 1.29
C PRO A 94 11.71 3.45 0.62
N ASN A 95 11.55 2.37 1.39
CA ASN A 95 11.01 1.09 0.96
C ASN A 95 9.52 0.89 1.33
N ALA A 96 8.84 1.90 1.91
CA ALA A 96 7.45 1.72 2.34
C ALA A 96 6.48 1.59 1.16
N LYS A 97 6.74 2.35 0.12
CA LYS A 97 6.04 2.23 -1.16
C LYS A 97 6.57 1.02 -1.87
N MET A 98 5.70 0.35 -2.63
CA MET A 98 6.07 -0.83 -3.42
C MET A 98 7.41 -0.59 -4.09
N ARG A 99 8.39 -1.46 -3.81
CA ARG A 99 9.52 -1.61 -4.71
C ARG A 99 8.93 -1.80 -6.10
N LYS A 100 9.43 -1.03 -7.08
CA LYS A 100 9.16 -1.32 -8.49
C LYS A 100 9.31 -2.84 -8.62
N VAL A 101 8.22 -3.53 -8.97
CA VAL A 101 8.26 -4.97 -9.20
C VAL A 101 9.47 -5.21 -10.08
N ALA A 102 10.31 -6.20 -9.72
CA ALA A 102 11.53 -6.44 -10.47
C ALA A 102 11.18 -6.57 -11.95
N ASP A 103 11.99 -6.00 -12.84
CA ASP A 103 11.65 -5.93 -14.27
C ASP A 103 11.45 -7.35 -14.87
N ASP A 104 12.00 -8.38 -14.21
CA ASP A 104 11.90 -9.81 -14.51
C ASP A 104 10.83 -10.58 -13.71
N ALA A 105 10.04 -9.92 -12.87
CA ALA A 105 8.98 -10.59 -12.12
C ALA A 105 7.87 -11.10 -13.06
N PRO A 106 7.03 -12.04 -12.59
CA PRO A 106 5.90 -12.54 -13.35
C PRO A 106 5.00 -11.41 -13.86
N LEU A 107 4.48 -11.58 -15.08
CA LEU A 107 3.61 -10.58 -15.72
C LEU A 107 2.40 -10.22 -14.84
N MET A 108 1.82 -11.21 -14.15
CA MET A 108 0.71 -10.99 -13.22
C MET A 108 1.07 -9.96 -12.14
N GLU A 109 2.22 -10.12 -11.49
CA GLU A 109 2.67 -9.21 -10.43
C GLU A 109 2.96 -7.80 -10.96
N ARG A 110 3.56 -7.70 -12.15
CA ARG A 110 3.82 -6.42 -12.82
C ARG A 110 2.51 -5.69 -13.17
N VAL A 111 1.51 -6.42 -13.67
CA VAL A 111 0.20 -5.85 -14.02
C VAL A 111 -0.54 -5.43 -12.75
N GLU A 112 -0.60 -6.29 -11.73
CA GLU A 112 -1.19 -5.95 -10.43
C GLU A 112 -0.54 -4.70 -9.83
N TYR A 113 0.78 -4.60 -9.93
CA TYR A 113 1.52 -3.43 -9.50
C TYR A 113 1.05 -2.18 -10.23
N MET A 114 0.99 -2.19 -11.56
CA MET A 114 0.53 -1.02 -12.32
C MET A 114 -0.91 -0.65 -11.97
N LEU A 115 -1.79 -1.65 -11.80
CA LEU A 115 -3.18 -1.43 -11.40
C LEU A 115 -3.26 -0.72 -10.05
N GLN A 116 -2.56 -1.22 -9.04
CA GLN A 116 -2.55 -0.61 -7.71
C GLN A 116 -1.84 0.74 -7.69
N SER A 117 -0.79 0.89 -8.52
CA SER A 117 0.12 2.01 -8.39
C SER A 117 -0.20 3.22 -9.23
N GLN A 118 -0.77 3.01 -10.41
CA GLN A 118 -1.03 4.07 -11.38
C GLN A 118 -2.52 4.19 -11.67
N ILE A 119 -3.21 3.06 -11.87
CA ILE A 119 -4.59 3.08 -12.36
C ILE A 119 -5.58 3.32 -11.22
N ASN A 120 -5.56 2.52 -10.16
CA ASN A 120 -6.50 2.66 -9.04
C ASN A 120 -6.47 4.03 -8.36
N PRO A 121 -5.32 4.69 -8.17
CA PRO A 121 -5.31 6.07 -7.68
C PRO A 121 -6.06 7.05 -8.59
N GLN A 122 -5.99 6.87 -9.92
CA GLN A 122 -6.76 7.68 -10.88
C GLN A 122 -8.25 7.37 -10.79
N LEU A 123 -8.62 6.10 -10.62
CA LEU A 123 -10.02 5.66 -10.51
C LEU A 123 -10.67 6.08 -9.19
N ALA A 124 -9.91 6.14 -8.10
CA ALA A 124 -10.40 6.47 -6.76
C ALA A 124 -11.08 7.84 -6.72
N GLY A 125 -10.58 8.82 -7.49
CA GLY A 125 -11.19 10.15 -7.62
C GLY A 125 -12.62 10.12 -8.20
N HIS A 126 -12.98 9.04 -8.89
CA HIS A 126 -14.31 8.79 -9.46
C HIS A 126 -15.09 7.72 -8.69
N GLY A 127 -14.59 7.29 -7.52
CA GLY A 127 -15.17 6.21 -6.73
C GLY A 127 -15.04 4.83 -7.37
N GLY A 128 -14.18 4.68 -8.38
CA GLY A 128 -13.88 3.43 -9.07
C GLY A 128 -12.63 2.74 -8.51
N ARG A 129 -12.52 1.45 -8.80
CA ARG A 129 -11.37 0.57 -8.57
C ARG A 129 -11.38 -0.56 -9.59
N VAL A 130 -10.24 -1.19 -9.78
CA VAL A 130 -10.07 -2.37 -10.62
C VAL A 130 -9.09 -3.32 -9.96
N SER A 131 -9.36 -4.62 -10.07
CA SER A 131 -8.45 -5.69 -9.64
C SER A 131 -8.20 -6.66 -10.78
N LEU A 132 -6.97 -7.17 -10.88
CA LEU A 132 -6.65 -8.28 -11.76
C LEU A 132 -7.18 -9.57 -11.14
N MET A 133 -7.88 -10.37 -11.94
CA MET A 133 -8.38 -11.68 -11.53
C MET A 133 -7.48 -12.80 -12.03
N GLU A 134 -7.08 -12.72 -13.30
CA GLU A 134 -6.15 -13.65 -13.93
C GLU A 134 -5.58 -13.03 -15.21
N ILE A 135 -4.46 -13.59 -15.68
CA ILE A 135 -3.99 -13.43 -17.06
C ILE A 135 -4.18 -14.77 -17.74
N THR A 136 -4.99 -14.80 -18.78
CA THR A 136 -5.31 -16.03 -19.52
C THR A 136 -4.11 -16.52 -20.34
N GLU A 137 -4.10 -17.81 -20.67
CA GLU A 137 -3.07 -18.40 -21.53
C GLU A 137 -3.02 -17.77 -22.94
N ASP A 138 -4.15 -17.23 -23.44
CA ASP A 138 -4.20 -16.50 -24.71
C ASP A 138 -3.70 -15.04 -24.59
N GLY A 139 -3.32 -14.58 -23.40
CA GLY A 139 -2.65 -13.30 -23.15
C GLY A 139 -3.59 -12.15 -22.81
N TYR A 140 -4.78 -12.40 -22.25
CA TYR A 140 -5.72 -11.34 -21.84
C TYR A 140 -5.70 -11.15 -20.33
N ALA A 141 -5.69 -9.89 -19.89
CA ALA A 141 -5.90 -9.55 -18.49
C ALA A 141 -7.40 -9.53 -18.18
N ILE A 142 -7.85 -10.42 -17.29
CA ILE A 142 -9.22 -10.44 -16.80
C ILE A 142 -9.31 -9.51 -15.60
N LEU A 143 -10.05 -8.42 -15.74
CA LEU A 143 -10.20 -7.39 -14.72
C LEU A 143 -11.59 -7.44 -14.10
N GLN A 144 -11.65 -7.30 -12.78
CA GLN A 144 -12.87 -7.02 -12.07
C GLN A 144 -12.94 -5.52 -11.77
N PHE A 145 -13.89 -4.85 -12.40
CA PHE A 145 -14.19 -3.46 -12.13
C PHE A 145 -15.10 -3.37 -10.90
N GLY A 146 -14.80 -2.44 -10.01
CA GLY A 146 -15.58 -2.19 -8.81
C GLY A 146 -15.68 -0.70 -8.55
N GLY A 147 -16.77 -0.25 -7.92
CA GLY A 147 -16.96 1.18 -7.72
C GLY A 147 -17.23 1.92 -9.03
N GLY A 148 -17.97 3.03 -8.93
CA GLY A 148 -18.62 3.65 -10.08
C GLY A 148 -20.10 3.79 -9.81
N CYS A 149 -20.64 4.93 -10.26
CA CYS A 149 -21.98 5.40 -9.94
C CYS A 149 -23.06 4.40 -10.39
N ASN A 150 -23.76 3.78 -9.43
CA ASN A 150 -25.14 3.27 -9.52
C ASN A 150 -25.74 3.11 -10.93
N GLY A 151 -25.14 2.27 -11.78
CA GLY A 151 -25.75 1.80 -13.03
C GLY A 151 -25.59 2.68 -14.29
N CYS A 152 -24.46 3.37 -14.51
CA CYS A 152 -24.22 4.06 -15.79
C CYS A 152 -23.24 3.30 -16.70
N SER A 153 -23.76 2.36 -17.50
CA SER A 153 -23.00 1.46 -18.40
C SER A 153 -22.06 2.14 -19.40
N MET A 154 -22.29 3.41 -19.75
CA MET A 154 -21.39 4.15 -20.66
C MET A 154 -20.06 4.52 -20.03
N VAL A 155 -20.03 4.75 -18.71
CA VAL A 155 -18.78 5.08 -18.01
C VAL A 155 -17.84 3.87 -18.06
N ASP A 156 -18.40 2.67 -17.91
CA ASP A 156 -17.64 1.41 -17.86
C ASP A 156 -16.83 1.15 -19.15
N VAL A 157 -17.40 1.43 -20.33
CA VAL A 157 -16.72 1.20 -21.62
C VAL A 157 -15.51 2.13 -21.80
N THR A 158 -15.69 3.43 -21.58
CA THR A 158 -14.59 4.40 -21.74
C THR A 158 -13.46 4.18 -20.75
N LEU A 159 -13.81 3.73 -19.54
CA LEU A 159 -12.88 3.46 -18.46
C LEU A 159 -12.10 2.17 -18.74
N LYS A 160 -12.76 1.10 -19.21
CA LYS A 160 -12.11 -0.12 -19.69
C LYS A 160 -11.14 0.17 -20.85
N GLU A 161 -11.55 0.92 -21.86
CA GLU A 161 -10.69 1.28 -23.00
C GLU A 161 -9.46 2.10 -22.57
N GLY A 162 -9.65 3.03 -21.63
CA GLY A 162 -8.56 3.83 -21.07
C GLY A 162 -7.54 2.99 -20.31
N ILE A 163 -8.01 2.02 -19.52
CA ILE A 163 -7.17 1.07 -18.77
C ILE A 163 -6.46 0.12 -19.72
N GLU A 164 -7.17 -0.43 -20.70
CA GLU A 164 -6.61 -1.32 -21.71
C GLU A 164 -5.46 -0.66 -22.47
N LYS A 165 -5.63 0.57 -22.93
CA LYS A 165 -4.55 1.31 -23.61
C LYS A 165 -3.34 1.52 -22.71
N GLN A 166 -3.53 1.83 -21.43
CA GLN A 166 -2.44 2.00 -20.48
C GLN A 166 -1.69 0.67 -20.27
N LEU A 167 -2.44 -0.42 -20.02
CA LEU A 167 -1.86 -1.75 -19.83
C LEU A 167 -1.13 -2.27 -21.08
N LEU A 168 -1.68 -2.09 -22.28
CA LEU A 168 -1.04 -2.53 -23.52
C LEU A 168 0.20 -1.70 -23.88
N ASN A 169 0.25 -0.43 -23.50
CA ASN A 169 1.43 0.41 -23.69
C ASN A 169 2.58 -0.01 -22.76
N GLU A 170 2.28 -0.35 -21.50
CA GLU A 170 3.29 -0.77 -20.52
C GLU A 170 3.67 -2.25 -20.68
N PHE A 171 2.72 -3.10 -21.05
CA PHE A 171 2.87 -4.55 -21.16
C PHE A 171 2.49 -5.04 -22.56
N PRO A 172 3.43 -4.96 -23.53
CA PRO A 172 3.20 -5.49 -24.88
C PRO A 172 2.94 -7.00 -24.92
N GLU A 173 3.19 -7.74 -23.83
CA GLU A 173 2.87 -9.17 -23.73
C GLU A 173 1.36 -9.43 -23.62
N LEU A 174 0.56 -8.43 -23.21
CA LEU A 174 -0.89 -8.52 -23.17
C LEU A 174 -1.48 -8.30 -24.57
N LYS A 175 -2.52 -9.06 -24.92
CA LYS A 175 -3.32 -8.90 -26.14
C LYS A 175 -4.55 -8.00 -25.95
N GLY A 176 -4.99 -7.82 -24.72
CA GLY A 176 -6.11 -6.96 -24.39
C GLY A 176 -6.62 -7.16 -22.96
N VAL A 177 -7.70 -6.45 -22.64
CA VAL A 177 -8.38 -6.50 -21.34
C VAL A 177 -9.81 -7.00 -21.52
N ARG A 178 -10.25 -7.91 -20.64
CA ARG A 178 -11.64 -8.36 -20.58
C ARG A 178 -12.22 -8.09 -19.19
N ASP A 179 -13.50 -7.77 -19.14
CA ASP A 179 -14.21 -7.68 -17.87
C ASP A 179 -14.58 -9.09 -17.38
N LEU A 180 -14.42 -9.37 -16.10
CA LEU A 180 -14.83 -10.62 -15.47
C LEU A 180 -16.30 -10.98 -15.79
N THR A 181 -17.19 -9.99 -15.86
CA THR A 181 -18.62 -10.18 -16.20
C THR A 181 -18.83 -10.59 -17.66
N GLU A 182 -17.98 -10.16 -18.59
CA GLU A 182 -17.99 -10.62 -19.98
C GLU A 182 -17.46 -12.06 -20.07
N HIS A 183 -16.47 -12.41 -19.25
CA HIS A 183 -15.87 -13.74 -19.20
C HIS A 183 -16.83 -14.79 -18.64
N GLN A 184 -17.56 -14.46 -17.56
CA GLN A 184 -18.54 -15.37 -16.95
C GLN A 184 -19.77 -15.63 -17.83
N ARG A 185 -20.15 -14.69 -18.71
CA ARG A 185 -21.28 -14.89 -19.64
C ARG A 185 -21.06 -16.07 -20.59
N GLY A 186 -19.83 -16.54 -20.75
CA GLY A 186 -19.48 -17.69 -21.59
C GLY A 186 -19.89 -19.06 -21.05
N GLU A 187 -19.99 -19.28 -19.73
CA GLU A 187 -20.11 -20.65 -19.21
C GLU A 187 -21.43 -21.02 -18.52
N HIS A 188 -22.26 -20.08 -18.03
CA HIS A 188 -23.41 -20.47 -17.18
C HIS A 188 -24.74 -19.72 -17.44
N SER A 189 -24.99 -19.23 -18.66
CA SER A 189 -26.33 -18.76 -19.02
C SER A 189 -27.24 -19.94 -19.42
N TYR A 190 -27.78 -20.67 -18.44
CA TYR A 190 -28.97 -21.49 -18.64
C TYR A 190 -30.24 -20.64 -18.42
N TYR A 191 -31.18 -20.84 -19.34
CA TYR A 191 -32.51 -20.23 -19.48
C TYR A 191 -33.34 -20.12 -18.19
#